data_AF-A0A969GU17-F1
#
_entry.id   AF-A0A969GU17-F1
#
_cell.length_a   1.000
_cell.length_b   1.000
_cell.length_c   1.000
_cell.angle_alpha   90.00
_cell.angle_beta   90.00
_cell.angle_gamma   90.00
#
_symmetry.space_group_name_H-M   'P 1'
#
loop_
_entity.id
_entity.type
_entity.pdbx_description
1 polymer ?
#
loop_
_entity_poly.entity_id
_entity_poly.type
_entity_poly.pdbx_seq_one_letter_code
_entity_poly.pdbx_strand_id
1 'polypeptide(L)'
;MTSKSMTFRFPAPLAQAIDAQSRATGRDRTTIVTEALAQMFGLSLPSKPPITLETLQQQVDNLEQTRHAFRSSLRTYKQAPPAVMS
;
A
#
# COMPACT_ATOMS: atom_id res chain seq x y z
N MET A 1 1.13 -14.31 14.26
CA MET A 1 2.00 -13.11 14.37
C MET A 1 1.53 -12.28 15.55
N THR A 2 2.35 -12.13 16.59
CA THR A 2 2.09 -11.22 17.71
C THR A 2 2.51 -9.81 17.30
N SER A 3 1.55 -8.99 16.86
CA SER A 3 1.82 -7.57 16.62
C SER A 3 1.79 -6.82 17.95
N LYS A 4 2.88 -6.11 18.29
CA LYS A 4 2.94 -5.20 19.43
C LYS A 4 3.06 -3.78 18.89
N SER A 5 2.15 -2.89 19.32
CA SER A 5 2.22 -1.47 19.00
C SER A 5 3.07 -0.73 20.03
N MET A 6 3.85 0.23 19.58
CA MET A 6 4.66 1.10 20.43
C MET A 6 4.60 2.53 19.88
N THR A 7 4.52 3.51 20.76
CA THR A 7 4.49 4.93 20.40
C THR A 7 5.83 5.57 20.73
N PHE A 8 6.50 6.14 19.74
CA PHE A 8 7.75 6.88 19.91
C PHE A 8 7.47 8.38 19.89
N ARG A 9 8.13 9.12 20.78
CA ARG A 9 8.12 10.59 20.77
C ARG A 9 9.49 11.07 20.33
N PHE A 10 9.52 11.88 19.28
CA PHE A 10 10.74 12.42 18.70
C PHE A 10 10.75 13.95 18.80
N PRO A 11 11.93 14.58 18.86
CA PRO A 11 12.06 16.02 18.62
C PRO A 11 11.47 16.39 17.26
N ALA A 12 10.88 17.60 17.17
CA ALA A 12 10.23 18.07 15.95
C ALA A 12 11.10 17.97 14.67
N PRO A 13 12.41 18.29 14.69
CA PRO A 13 13.26 18.15 13.50
C PRO A 13 13.34 16.70 12.98
N LEU A 14 13.40 15.73 13.89
CA LEU A 14 13.51 14.32 13.53
C LEU A 14 12.18 13.79 12.98
N ALA A 15 11.06 14.19 13.59
CA ALA A 15 9.73 13.86 13.06
C ALA A 15 9.53 14.40 11.63
N GLN A 16 9.98 15.64 11.37
CA GLN A 16 9.92 16.23 10.04
C GLN A 16 10.81 15.50 9.02
N ALA A 17 12.00 15.05 9.43
CA ALA A 17 12.89 14.27 8.56
C ALA A 17 12.26 12.91 8.17
N ILE A 18 11.64 12.21 9.13
CA ILE A 18 10.91 10.96 8.87
C ILE A 18 9.76 11.20 7.88
N ASP A 19 9.03 12.30 8.06
CA ASP A 19 7.95 12.70 7.15
C ASP A 19 8.43 13.00 5.74
N ALA A 20 9.55 13.72 5.61
CA ALA A 20 10.15 14.03 4.32
C ALA A 20 10.60 12.75 3.60
N GLN A 21 11.24 11.82 4.31
CA GLN A 21 11.68 10.54 3.76
C GLN A 21 10.50 9.65 3.36
N SER A 22 9.43 9.63 4.15
CA SER A 22 8.19 8.92 3.82
C SER A 22 7.59 9.40 2.51
N ARG A 23 7.53 10.72 2.32
CA ARG A 23 7.04 11.33 1.07
C ARG A 23 7.96 11.04 -0.12
N ALA A 24 9.27 11.16 0.06
CA ALA A 24 10.24 10.97 -1.03
C ALA A 24 10.31 9.52 -1.52
N THR A 25 10.16 8.55 -0.62
CA THR A 25 10.27 7.12 -0.94
C THR A 25 8.92 6.44 -1.19
N GLY A 26 7.81 7.13 -0.88
CA GLY A 26 6.46 6.54 -0.88
C GLY A 26 6.27 5.45 0.18
N ARG A 27 7.21 5.29 1.11
CA ARG A 27 7.15 4.29 2.20
C ARG A 27 6.44 4.87 3.41
N ASP A 28 5.79 4.02 4.18
CA ASP A 28 5.17 4.43 5.43
C ASP A 28 6.23 4.77 6.51
N ARG A 29 5.85 5.67 7.41
CA ARG A 29 6.70 6.13 8.52
C ARG A 29 7.18 4.98 9.40
N THR A 30 6.33 3.98 9.64
CA THR A 30 6.64 2.85 10.52
C THR A 30 7.75 1.99 9.90
N THR A 31 7.69 1.73 8.59
CA THR A 31 8.74 1.03 7.85
C THR A 31 10.07 1.77 7.96
N ILE A 32 10.08 3.10 7.77
CA ILE A 32 11.29 3.92 7.90
C ILE A 32 11.90 3.79 9.30
N VAL A 33 11.07 3.96 10.34
CA VAL A 33 11.54 3.86 11.74
C VAL A 33 12.01 2.44 12.07
N THR A 34 11.32 1.42 11.58
CA THR A 34 11.62 0.02 11.87
C THR A 34 12.90 -0.43 11.17
N GLU A 35 13.12 -0.01 9.92
CA GLU A 35 14.38 -0.23 9.19
C GLU A 35 15.54 0.47 9.90
N ALA A 36 15.37 1.72 10.33
CA ALA A 36 16.41 2.45 11.05
C ALA A 36 16.78 1.78 12.38
N LEU A 37 15.78 1.37 13.17
CA LEU A 37 16.01 0.64 14.42
C LEU A 37 16.73 -0.68 14.15
N ALA A 38 16.29 -1.44 13.15
CA ALA A 38 16.93 -2.71 12.82
C ALA A 38 18.39 -2.54 12.38
N GLN A 39 18.70 -1.52 11.58
CA GLN A 39 20.08 -1.20 11.21
C GLN A 39 20.92 -0.86 12.43
N MET A 40 20.41 -0.04 13.35
CA MET A 40 21.15 0.31 14.58
C MET A 40 21.40 -0.90 15.50
N PHE A 41 20.44 -1.81 15.59
CA PHE A 41 20.52 -2.99 16.46
C PHE A 41 21.09 -4.24 15.75
N GLY A 42 21.54 -4.12 14.50
CA GLY A 42 22.07 -5.24 13.71
C GLY A 42 21.03 -6.35 13.45
N LEU A 43 19.74 -6.00 13.47
CA LEU A 43 18.65 -6.94 13.22
C LEU A 43 18.44 -7.11 11.72
N SER A 44 18.53 -8.34 11.23
CA SER A 44 18.09 -8.68 9.88
C SER A 44 16.57 -8.80 9.85
N LEU A 45 15.88 -7.68 9.57
CA LEU A 45 14.46 -7.74 9.28
C LEU A 45 14.22 -8.49 7.96
N PRO A 46 13.13 -9.26 7.84
CA PRO A 46 12.69 -9.75 6.55
C PRO A 46 12.41 -8.54 5.66
N SER A 47 13.34 -8.23 4.78
CA SER A 47 13.15 -7.19 3.76
C SER A 47 11.95 -7.61 2.92
N LYS A 48 10.97 -6.71 2.74
CA LYS A 48 9.95 -6.94 1.73
C LYS A 48 10.68 -7.27 0.43
N PRO A 49 10.36 -8.40 -0.23
CA PRO A 49 11.03 -8.74 -1.47
C PRO A 49 10.94 -7.52 -2.40
N PRO A 50 12.06 -7.13 -3.05
CA PRO A 50 12.04 -6.01 -3.97
C PRO A 50 10.90 -6.24 -4.97
N ILE A 51 10.02 -5.25 -5.09
CA ILE A 51 8.95 -5.31 -6.08
C ILE A 51 9.65 -5.34 -7.44
N THR A 52 9.57 -6.48 -8.13
CA THR A 52 10.16 -6.60 -9.46
C THR A 52 9.27 -5.87 -10.46
N LEU A 53 9.85 -5.42 -11.55
CA LEU A 53 9.12 -4.78 -12.64
C LEU A 53 8.01 -5.71 -13.17
N GLU A 54 8.26 -7.02 -13.12
CA GLU A 54 7.32 -8.08 -13.46
C GLU A 54 6.14 -8.16 -12.48
N THR A 55 6.37 -8.04 -11.16
CA THR A 55 5.27 -7.98 -10.18
C THR A 55 4.43 -6.72 -10.33
N LEU A 56 5.07 -5.59 -10.66
CA LEU A 56 4.37 -4.35 -10.99
C LEU A 56 3.51 -4.49 -12.24
N GLN A 57 4.04 -5.06 -13.32
CA GLN A 57 3.29 -5.31 -14.55
C GLN A 57 2.07 -6.19 -14.29
N GLN A 58 2.24 -7.25 -13.52
CA GLN A 58 1.16 -8.18 -13.17
C GLN A 58 0.08 -7.51 -12.31
N GLN A 59 0.45 -6.57 -11.43
CA GLN A 59 -0.52 -5.76 -10.68
C GLN A 59 -1.30 -4.79 -11.58
N VAL A 60 -0.62 -4.17 -12.54
CA VAL A 60 -1.27 -3.29 -13.53
C VAL A 60 -2.27 -4.08 -14.37
N ASP A 61 -1.88 -5.26 -14.87
CA ASP A 61 -2.75 -6.11 -15.69
C ASP A 61 -4.01 -6.54 -14.92
N ASN A 62 -3.86 -6.90 -13.64
CA ASN A 62 -5.00 -7.25 -12.78
C ASN A 62 -5.94 -6.06 -12.54
N LEU A 63 -5.41 -4.86 -12.33
CA LEU A 63 -6.23 -3.65 -12.17
C LEU A 63 -6.98 -3.30 -13.45
N GLU A 64 -6.34 -3.45 -14.60
CA GLU A 64 -6.97 -3.25 -15.91
C GLU A 64 -8.10 -4.25 -16.15
N GLN A 65 -7.88 -5.54 -15.84
CA GLN A 65 -8.93 -6.56 -15.92
C GLN A 65 -10.10 -6.24 -14.98
N THR A 66 -9.82 -5.82 -13.75
CA THR A 66 -10.84 -5.43 -12.77
C THR A 66 -11.65 -4.24 -13.26
N ARG A 67 -10.99 -3.23 -13.86
CA ARG A 67 -11.65 -2.08 -14.48
C ARG A 67 -12.56 -2.49 -15.64
N HIS A 68 -12.09 -3.42 -16.49
CA HIS A 68 -12.89 -3.96 -17.59
C HIS A 68 -14.13 -4.71 -17.10
N ALA A 69 -13.97 -5.58 -16.10
CA ALA A 69 -15.08 -6.30 -15.48
C ALA A 69 -16.12 -5.33 -14.87
N PHE A 70 -15.65 -4.33 -14.12
CA PHE A 70 -16.52 -3.33 -13.53
C PHE A 70 -17.28 -2.51 -14.59
N ARG A 71 -16.62 -2.11 -15.67
CA ARG A 71 -17.24 -1.39 -16.78
C ARG A 71 -18.31 -2.23 -17.50
N SER A 72 -18.06 -3.53 -17.65
CA SER A 72 -19.03 -4.46 -18.22
C SER A 72 -20.25 -4.61 -17.31
N SER A 73 -20.07 -4.78 -16.00
CA SER A 73 -21.18 -4.82 -15.04
C SER A 73 -22.02 -3.54 -15.09
N LEU A 74 -21.40 -2.36 -15.15
CA LEU A 74 -22.14 -1.09 -15.26
C LEU A 74 -22.98 -0.98 -16.55
N ARG A 75 -22.53 -1.56 -17.67
CA ARG A 75 -23.35 -1.60 -18.90
C ARG A 75 -24.55 -2.52 -18.74
N THR A 76 -24.37 -3.68 -18.11
CA THR A 76 -25.47 -4.61 -17.82
C THR A 76 -26.52 -3.96 -16.92
N TYR A 77 -26.10 -3.21 -15.89
CA TYR A 77 -27.02 -2.44 -15.04
C TYR A 77 -27.74 -1.31 -15.79
N LYS A 78 -27.11 -0.68 -16.79
CA LYS A 78 -27.77 0.35 -17.62
C LYS A 78 -28.73 -0.22 -18.68
N GLN A 79 -28.63 -1.50 -19.02
CA GLN A 79 -29.46 -2.14 -20.05
C GLN A 79 -30.69 -2.89 -19.51
N ALA A 80 -30.76 -3.17 -18.20
CA ALA A 80 -31.98 -3.72 -17.60
C ALA A 80 -33.00 -2.58 -17.38
N PRO A 81 -34.16 -2.56 -18.07
CA PRO A 81 -35.27 -1.72 -17.63
C PRO A 81 -35.72 -2.22 -16.24
N PRO A 82 -36.26 -1.33 -15.37
CA PRO A 82 -36.88 -1.79 -14.15
C PRO A 82 -37.97 -2.79 -14.55
N ALA A 83 -37.83 -4.04 -14.13
CA ALA A 83 -38.91 -5.00 -14.18
C ALA A 83 -40.05 -4.36 -13.39
N VAL A 84 -41.04 -3.86 -14.12
CA VAL A 84 -42.31 -3.37 -13.58
C VAL A 84 -42.89 -4.55 -12.82
N MET A 85 -42.81 -4.50 -11.50
CA MET A 85 -43.57 -5.38 -10.62
C MET A 85 -45.05 -5.11 -10.93
N SER A 86 -45.71 -6.07 -11.58
CA SER A 86 -47.17 -6.23 -11.61
C SER A 86 -47.54 -7.41 -10.74
#